data_AF-A0A1G5Z731-F1
#
_entry.id   AF-A0A1G5Z731-F1
#
_cell.length_a   1.000
_cell.length_b   1.000
_cell.length_c   1.000
_cell.angle_alpha   90.00
_cell.angle_beta   90.00
_cell.angle_gamma   90.00
#
_symmetry.space_group_name_H-M   'P 1'
#
loop_
_entity.id
_entity.type
_entity.pdbx_description
1 polymer ?
#
loop_
_entity_poly.entity_id
_entity_poly.type
_entity_poly.pdbx_seq_one_letter_code
_entity_poly.pdbx_strand_id
1 'polypeptide(L)' 'MKGRINLIEPHSATLSIRAQCSVLGVSRSNLYYKPKEEKAGNPEMMLLMDKHLINHPT' A
#
# COMPACT_ATOMS: atom_id res chain seq x y z
N MET A 1 7.77 4.47 -4.47
CA MET A 1 8.96 3.78 -5.00
C MET A 1 8.59 2.39 -5.52
N LYS A 2 8.31 2.24 -6.82
CA LYS A 2 8.02 0.95 -7.50
C LYS A 2 9.25 0.39 -8.25
N GLY A 3 10.47 0.84 -7.95
CA GLY A 3 11.65 0.52 -8.75
C GLY A 3 12.12 -0.93 -8.61
N ARG A 4 12.66 -1.28 -7.43
CA ARG A 4 13.37 -2.55 -7.20
C ARG A 4 12.47 -3.78 -7.10
N ILE A 5 11.22 -3.63 -6.66
CA ILE A 5 10.24 -4.73 -6.56
C ILE A 5 9.90 -5.35 -7.91
N ASN A 6 9.92 -4.54 -8.98
CA ASN A 6 9.61 -5.02 -10.32
C ASN A 6 10.71 -5.93 -10.91
N LEU A 7 11.85 -6.06 -10.24
CA LEU A 7 12.95 -6.96 -10.64
C LEU A 7 12.80 -8.38 -10.06
N ILE A 8 11.75 -8.65 -9.28
CA ILE A 8 11.50 -9.99 -8.71
C ILE A 8 10.93 -10.90 -9.79
N GLU A 9 11.55 -12.07 -9.98
CA GLU A 9 11.12 -13.13 -10.88
C GLU A 9 10.48 -14.30 -10.10
N PRO A 10 9.14 -14.46 -10.13
CA PRO A 10 8.43 -15.48 -9.34
C PRO A 10 8.78 -16.93 -9.70
N HIS A 11 9.24 -17.16 -10.93
CA HIS A 11 9.54 -18.47 -11.49
C HIS A 11 11.04 -18.66 -11.77
N SER A 12 11.88 -17.91 -11.06
CA SER A 12 13.33 -18.12 -11.11
C SER A 12 13.67 -19.54 -10.67
N ALA A 13 14.41 -20.27 -11.52
CA ALA A 13 14.88 -21.62 -11.22
C ALA A 13 16.00 -21.66 -10.15
N THR A 14 16.64 -20.52 -9.89
CA THR A 14 17.85 -20.44 -9.08
C THR A 14 17.65 -19.77 -7.72
N LEU A 15 16.70 -18.82 -7.62
CA LEU A 15 16.54 -18.02 -6.41
C LEU A 15 15.08 -17.85 -6.00
N SER A 16 14.75 -18.21 -4.76
CA SER A 16 13.41 -17.98 -4.22
C SER A 16 13.08 -16.49 -4.14
N ILE A 17 11.79 -16.14 -4.21
CA ILE A 17 11.29 -14.76 -4.02
C ILE A 17 11.84 -14.15 -2.72
N ARG A 18 11.96 -14.93 -1.63
CA ARG A 18 12.48 -14.44 -0.36
C ARG A 18 13.95 -14.01 -0.47
N ALA A 19 14.77 -14.80 -1.14
CA ALA A 19 16.18 -14.47 -1.32
C ALA A 19 16.37 -13.30 -2.30
N GLN A 20 15.56 -13.24 -3.37
CA GLN A 20 15.52 -12.07 -4.26
C GLN A 20 15.17 -10.78 -3.51
N CYS A 21 14.14 -10.81 -2.64
CA CYS A 21 13.79 -9.66 -1.79
C CYS A 21 14.96 -9.22 -0.88
N SER A 22 15.71 -10.18 -0.33
CA SER A 22 16.87 -9.91 0.51
C SER A 22 18.00 -9.22 -0.27
N VAL A 23 18.33 -9.72 -1.47
CA VAL A 23 19.37 -9.14 -2.34
C VAL A 23 18.98 -7.75 -2.82
N LEU A 24 17.71 -7.55 -3.20
CA LEU A 24 17.21 -6.28 -3.68
C LEU A 24 16.95 -5.26 -2.56
N GLY A 25 17.05 -5.67 -1.29
CA GLY A 25 16.77 -4.83 -0.14
C GLY A 25 15.33 -4.31 -0.13
N VAL A 26 14.36 -5.17 -0.46
CA VAL A 26 12.93 -4.84 -0.48
C VAL A 26 12.15 -5.74 0.47
N SER A 27 11.13 -5.21 1.13
CA SER A 27 10.23 -6.04 1.93
C SER A 27 9.37 -6.93 1.04
N ARG A 28 9.27 -8.22 1.40
CA ARG A 28 8.36 -9.17 0.73
C ARG A 28 6.89 -8.77 0.85
N SER A 29 6.49 -8.06 1.92
CA SER A 29 5.11 -7.60 2.10
C SER A 29 4.63 -6.73 0.93
N ASN A 30 5.53 -5.94 0.37
CA ASN A 30 5.21 -5.00 -0.70
C ASN A 30 4.90 -5.71 -2.03
N LEU A 31 5.35 -6.97 -2.22
CA LEU A 31 5.01 -7.76 -3.40
C LEU A 31 3.53 -8.15 -3.44
N TYR A 32 2.95 -8.40 -2.26
CA TYR A 32 1.55 -8.82 -2.12
C TYR A 32 0.61 -7.68 -1.73
N TYR A 33 1.17 -6.51 -1.41
CA TYR A 33 0.38 -5.35 -1.05
C TYR A 33 -0.44 -4.88 -2.25
N LYS A 34 -1.76 -4.93 -2.11
CA LYS A 34 -2.70 -4.29 -3.02
C LYS A 34 -3.22 -3.03 -2.34
N PRO A 35 -3.05 -1.84 -2.94
CA PRO A 35 -3.74 -0.65 -2.46
C PRO A 35 -5.23 -0.93 -2.39
N LYS A 36 -5.82 -0.66 -1.23
CA LYS A 36 -7.26 -0.73 -1.07
C LYS A 36 -7.85 0.61 -1.48
N GLU A 37 -8.85 0.58 -2.34
CA GLU A 37 -9.59 1.80 -2.69
C GLU A 37 -10.33 2.33 -1.47
N GLU A 38 -10.56 3.64 -1.50
CA GLU A 38 -11.33 4.32 -0.46
C GLU A 38 -12.78 3.82 -0.45
N LYS A 39 -13.41 3.73 0.73
CA LYS A 39 -14.82 3.34 0.79
C LYS A 39 -15.67 4.45 0.15
N ALA A 40 -16.69 4.06 -0.63
CA ALA A 40 -17.57 5.03 -1.30
C ALA A 40 -18.20 6.06 -0.35
N GLY A 41 -18.52 5.69 0.90
CA GLY A 41 -19.07 6.60 1.90
C GLY A 41 -18.04 7.35 2.76
N ASN A 42 -16.73 7.12 2.59
CA ASN A 42 -15.73 7.84 3.37
C ASN A 42 -15.69 9.34 3.05
N PRO A 43 -15.83 9.78 1.78
CA PRO A 43 -15.94 11.20 1.46
C PRO A 43 -17.14 11.89 2.11
N GLU A 44 -18.30 11.22 2.16
CA GLU A 44 -19.49 11.76 2.85
C GLU A 44 -19.25 11.92 4.35
N MET A 45 -18.57 10.94 4.95
CA MET A 45 -18.18 11.00 6.36
C MET A 45 -17.20 12.14 6.64
N MET A 46 -16.21 12.34 5.77
CA MET A 46 -15.27 13.47 5.86
C MET A 46 -16.01 14.80 5.82
N LEU A 47 -16.95 14.99 4.89
CA LEU A 47 -17.77 16.21 4.81
C LEU A 47 -18.61 16.45 6.07
N LEU A 48 -19.19 15.39 6.64
CA LEU A 48 -19.94 15.48 7.90
C LEU A 48 -19.06 15.90 9.07
N MET A 49 -17.85 15.34 9.17
CA MET A 49 -16.87 15.70 10.20
C MET A 49 -16.45 17.17 10.09
N ASP A 50 -16.11 17.62 8.89
CA ASP A 50 -15.73 19.02 8.64
C ASP A 50 -16.87 19.98 9.01
N LYS A 51 -18.10 19.66 8.60
CA LYS A 51 -19.29 20.47 8.96
C LYS A 51 -19.52 20.52 10.47
N HIS A 52 -19.32 19.40 11.18
CA HIS A 52 -19.47 19.38 12.63
C HIS A 52 -18.44 20.27 13.30
N LEU A 53 -17.17 20.22 12.87
CA LEU A 53 -16.08 21.01 13.44
C LEU A 53 -16.27 22.52 13.23
N ILE A 54 -16.82 22.94 12.09
CA ILE A 54 -17.16 24.34 11.82
C ILE A 54 -18.21 24.86 12.82
N ASN A 55 -19.21 24.02 13.14
CA ASN A 55 -20.30 24.40 14.04
C ASN A 55 -19.93 24.27 15.52
N HIS A 56 -18.97 23.40 15.85
CA HIS A 56 -18.52 23.10 17.20
C HIS A 56 -16.99 23.17 17.29
N PRO A 57 -16.40 24.36 17.17
CA PRO A 57 -14.96 24.54 17.32
C PRO A 57 -14.54 24.27 18.77
N THR A 58 -13.52 23.44 18.95
CA THR A 58 -12.90 23.11 20.25
C THR A 58 -11.74 24.03 20.59
#